data_AF-A0A9X2CDF1-F1
#
_entry.id   AF-A0A9X2CDF1-F1
#
_cell.length_a   1.000
_cell.length_b   1.000
_cell.length_c   1.000
_cell.angle_alpha   90.00
_cell.angle_beta   90.00
_cell.angle_gamma   90.00
#
_symmetry.space_group_name_H-M   'P 1'
#
loop_
_entity.id
_entity.type
_entity.pdbx_description
1 polymer ?
#
loop_
_entity_poly.entity_id
_entity_poly.type
_entity_poly.pdbx_seq_one_letter_code
_entity_poly.pdbx_strand_id
1 'polypeptide(L)'
;MYDTVLAKKYGADLDYTDAILADENEQQQIAEYQESMAINDKDIIDDRSNFTKLLNGFAFVSLITITALAVNVMFFSPNMDVYADNKTLFESVCFACTIIYFSCSYVALKRHKKLNV
;
A
#
# COMPACT_ATOMS: atom_id res chain seq x y z
N MET A 1 15.85 23.00 31.96
CA MET A 1 16.68 24.23 31.99
C MET A 1 17.78 24.21 30.92
N TYR A 2 18.49 23.09 30.71
CA TYR A 2 19.52 23.02 29.66
C TYR A 2 18.98 23.07 28.23
N ASP A 3 17.86 22.39 27.94
CA ASP A 3 17.28 22.35 26.58
C ASP A 3 16.87 23.72 26.05
N THR A 4 16.26 24.56 26.90
CA THR A 4 15.85 25.91 26.50
C THR A 4 17.04 26.82 26.23
N VAL A 5 18.16 26.65 26.93
CA VAL A 5 19.40 27.42 26.70
C VAL A 5 20.09 26.98 25.41
N LEU A 6 20.16 25.67 25.14
CA LEU A 6 20.68 25.15 23.87
C LEU A 6 19.79 25.54 22.69
N ALA A 7 18.47 25.38 22.79
CA ALA A 7 17.53 25.78 21.74
C ALA A 7 17.65 27.26 21.39
N LYS A 8 17.80 28.12 22.40
CA LYS A 8 18.02 29.56 22.21
C LYS A 8 19.35 29.85 21.48
N LYS A 9 20.43 29.13 21.78
CA LYS A 9 21.72 29.25 21.06
C LYS A 9 21.59 28.87 19.57
N TYR A 10 20.71 27.95 19.24
CA TYR A 10 20.45 27.50 17.87
C TYR A 10 19.31 28.25 17.18
N GLY A 11 18.84 29.36 17.75
CA GLY A 11 17.96 30.29 17.07
C GLY A 11 16.49 30.24 17.48
N ALA A 12 16.10 29.46 18.48
CA ALA A 12 14.70 29.39 18.93
C ALA A 12 14.12 30.72 19.47
N ASP A 13 14.96 31.74 19.68
CA ASP A 13 14.59 33.09 20.13
C ASP A 13 14.77 34.14 19.00
N LEU A 14 15.04 33.69 17.76
CA LEU A 14 15.07 34.58 16.60
C LEU A 14 13.66 35.10 16.29
N ASP A 15 13.60 36.24 15.61
CA ASP A 15 12.33 36.79 15.14
C ASP A 15 11.86 35.99 13.92
N TYR A 16 10.79 35.23 14.13
CA TYR A 16 10.15 34.41 13.10
C TYR A 16 8.87 35.05 12.58
N THR A 17 8.59 36.33 12.85
CA THR A 17 7.33 36.97 12.45
C THR A 17 7.04 36.81 10.95
N ASP A 18 8.05 37.01 10.10
CA ASP A 18 7.92 36.84 8.65
C ASP A 18 7.72 35.37 8.24
N ALA A 19 8.38 34.44 8.93
CA ALA A 19 8.24 33.00 8.68
C ALA A 19 6.87 32.48 9.11
N ILE A 20 6.35 32.96 10.24
CA ILE A 20 5.01 32.65 10.75
C ILE A 20 3.96 33.17 9.76
N LEU A 21 4.12 34.41 9.27
CA LEU A 21 3.21 34.98 8.26
C LEU A 21 3.27 34.21 6.93
N ALA A 22 4.45 33.73 6.52
CA ALA A 22 4.59 32.91 5.32
C ALA A 22 3.90 31.54 5.48
N ASP A 23 4.11 30.88 6.62
CA ASP A 23 3.48 29.59 6.96
C ASP A 23 1.95 29.72 7.06
N GLU A 24 1.44 30.80 7.65
CA GLU A 24 0.00 31.07 7.73
C GLU A 24 -0.63 31.25 6.35
N ASN A 25 0.05 31.98 5.45
CA ASN A 25 -0.39 32.14 4.06
C ASN A 25 -0.36 30.81 3.30
N GLU A 26 0.66 29.97 3.52
CA GLU A 26 0.75 28.64 2.92
C GLU A 26 -0.38 27.74 3.42
N GLN A 27 -0.66 27.74 4.73
CA GLN A 27 -1.77 26.98 5.30
C GLN A 27 -3.13 27.41 4.77
N GLN A 28 -3.36 28.71 4.58
CA GLN A 28 -4.58 29.21 3.96
C GLN A 28 -4.72 28.71 2.52
N GLN A 29 -3.65 28.79 1.72
CA GLN A 29 -3.66 28.27 0.35
C GLN A 29 -3.90 26.76 0.28
N ILE A 30 -3.31 25.99 1.21
CA ILE A 30 -3.55 24.55 1.31
C ILE A 30 -5.02 24.27 1.65
N ALA A 31 -5.59 25.00 2.61
CA ALA A 31 -6.99 24.84 3.00
C ALA A 31 -7.94 25.16 1.84
N GLU A 32 -7.75 26.29 1.16
CA GLU A 32 -8.54 26.68 -0.02
C GLU A 32 -8.40 25.65 -1.15
N TYR A 33 -7.20 25.15 -1.39
CA TYR A 33 -6.95 24.11 -2.38
C TYR A 33 -7.67 22.80 -2.01
N GLN A 34 -7.60 22.37 -0.76
CA GLN A 34 -8.29 21.16 -0.28
C GLN A 34 -9.81 21.31 -0.34
N GLU A 35 -10.37 22.47 0.01
CA GLU A 35 -11.81 22.76 -0.16
C GLU A 35 -12.21 22.71 -1.63
N SER A 36 -11.42 23.31 -2.52
CA SER A 36 -11.68 23.27 -3.96
C SER A 36 -11.64 21.84 -4.54
N MET A 37 -10.76 21.00 -4.00
CA MET A 37 -10.68 19.58 -4.35
C MET A 37 -11.87 18.80 -3.81
N ALA A 38 -12.29 19.06 -2.56
CA ALA A 38 -13.43 18.40 -1.93
C ALA A 38 -14.76 18.71 -2.64
N ILE A 39 -14.94 19.93 -3.15
CA ILE A 39 -16.13 20.31 -3.93
C ILE A 39 -16.21 19.54 -5.26
N ASN A 40 -15.07 19.21 -5.85
CA ASN A 40 -14.99 18.50 -7.13
C ASN A 40 -14.71 16.99 -6.97
N ASP A 41 -14.66 16.49 -5.73
CA ASP A 41 -14.40 15.09 -5.48
C ASP A 41 -15.59 14.27 -5.93
N LYS A 42 -15.39 13.42 -6.94
CA LYS A 42 -16.44 12.54 -7.44
C LYS A 42 -16.63 11.42 -6.42
N ASP A 43 -17.88 11.15 -6.05
CA ASP A 43 -18.23 9.99 -5.24
C ASP A 43 -17.58 8.72 -5.83
N ILE A 44 -16.81 8.00 -5.01
CA ILE A 44 -16.18 6.74 -5.40
C ILE A 44 -17.28 5.73 -5.71
N ILE A 45 -17.39 5.35 -6.98
CA ILE A 45 -18.31 4.32 -7.43
C ILE A 45 -17.63 2.97 -7.19
N ASP A 46 -18.15 2.23 -6.22
CA ASP A 46 -17.73 0.85 -5.96
C ASP A 46 -18.03 -0.06 -7.17
N ASP A 47 -17.00 -0.73 -7.70
CA ASP A 47 -17.17 -1.78 -8.70
C ASP A 47 -17.77 -3.04 -8.05
N ARG A 48 -19.10 -3.10 -7.97
CA ARG A 48 -19.82 -4.27 -7.45
C ARG A 48 -19.95 -5.43 -8.46
N SER A 49 -19.24 -5.39 -9.60
CA SER A 49 -19.33 -6.43 -10.61
C SER A 49 -18.85 -7.79 -10.06
N ASN A 50 -19.63 -8.84 -10.36
CA ASN A 50 -19.26 -10.24 -10.06
C ASN A 50 -17.92 -10.64 -10.68
N PHE A 51 -17.53 -10.00 -11.78
CA PHE A 51 -16.24 -10.22 -12.43
C PHE A 51 -15.06 -9.74 -11.55
N THR A 52 -15.17 -8.55 -10.94
CA THR A 52 -14.13 -8.01 -10.05
C THR A 52 -14.02 -8.83 -8.77
N LYS A 53 -15.15 -9.33 -8.25
CA LYS A 53 -15.14 -10.31 -7.13
C LYS A 53 -14.40 -11.59 -7.49
N LEU A 54 -14.60 -12.12 -8.70
CA LEU A 54 -13.94 -13.33 -9.17
C LEU A 54 -12.42 -13.12 -9.31
N LEU A 55 -11.98 -11.99 -9.88
CA LEU A 55 -10.57 -11.64 -9.98
C LEU A 55 -9.91 -11.54 -8.59
N ASN A 56 -10.56 -10.86 -7.65
CA ASN A 56 -10.06 -10.76 -6.28
C ASN A 56 -10.04 -12.13 -5.58
N GLY A 57 -11.02 -12.99 -5.85
CA GLY A 57 -11.03 -14.37 -5.37
C GLY A 57 -9.83 -15.17 -5.86
N PHE A 58 -9.52 -15.13 -7.16
CA PHE A 58 -8.35 -15.80 -7.71
C PHE A 58 -7.02 -15.25 -7.16
N ALA A 59 -6.92 -13.92 -7.01
CA ALA A 59 -5.77 -13.29 -6.39
C ALA A 59 -5.59 -13.76 -4.94
N PHE A 60 -6.66 -13.82 -4.16
CA PHE A 60 -6.63 -14.25 -2.77
C PHE A 60 -6.26 -15.74 -2.62
N VAL A 61 -6.85 -16.61 -3.43
CA VAL A 61 -6.51 -18.05 -3.45
C VAL A 61 -5.05 -18.28 -3.81
N SER A 62 -4.51 -17.47 -4.73
CA SER A 62 -3.09 -17.55 -5.11
C SER A 62 -2.18 -17.26 -3.92
N LEU A 63 -2.47 -16.21 -3.14
CA LEU A 63 -1.71 -15.87 -1.95
C LEU A 63 -1.80 -16.94 -0.85
N ILE A 64 -3.00 -17.48 -0.61
CA ILE A 64 -3.20 -18.57 0.35
C ILE A 64 -2.36 -19.79 -0.05
N THR A 65 -2.41 -20.17 -1.33
CA THR A 65 -1.66 -21.33 -1.85
C THR A 65 -0.16 -21.15 -1.63
N ILE A 66 0.40 -20.00 -2.01
CA ILE A 66 1.83 -19.68 -1.79
C ILE A 66 2.18 -19.78 -0.30
N THR A 67 1.35 -19.19 0.56
CA THR A 67 1.58 -19.17 2.01
C THR A 67 1.57 -20.59 2.60
N ALA A 68 0.60 -21.41 2.21
CA ALA A 68 0.49 -22.78 2.67
C ALA A 68 1.70 -23.64 2.26
N LEU A 69 2.15 -23.51 1.00
CA LEU A 69 3.35 -24.22 0.55
C LEU A 69 4.61 -23.70 1.23
N ALA A 70 4.74 -22.38 1.46
CA ALA A 70 5.87 -21.81 2.18
C ALA A 70 5.97 -22.36 3.62
N VAL A 71 4.84 -22.42 4.33
CA VAL A 71 4.74 -23.05 5.65
C VAL A 71 5.13 -24.52 5.60
N ASN A 72 4.68 -25.24 4.57
CA ASN A 72 5.04 -26.65 4.36
C ASN A 72 6.56 -26.84 4.20
N VAL A 73 7.19 -26.06 3.32
CA VAL A 73 8.65 -26.09 3.11
C VAL A 73 9.40 -25.77 4.41
N MET A 74 8.97 -24.73 5.13
CA MET A 74 9.68 -24.21 6.30
C MET A 74 9.58 -25.10 7.54
N PHE A 75 8.41 -25.70 7.80
CA PHE A 75 8.15 -26.42 9.06
C PHE A 75 7.89 -27.92 8.90
N PHE A 76 7.54 -28.38 7.70
CA PHE A 76 7.11 -29.77 7.45
C PHE A 76 8.08 -30.53 6.54
N SER A 77 9.37 -30.20 6.63
CA SER A 77 10.45 -30.87 5.90
C SER A 77 11.41 -31.58 6.89
N PRO A 78 11.15 -32.85 7.26
CA PRO A 78 11.88 -33.56 8.32
C PRO A 78 13.31 -33.95 7.93
N ASN A 79 13.63 -33.98 6.63
CA ASN A 79 14.97 -34.29 6.11
C ASN A 79 15.21 -33.53 4.80
N MET A 80 16.44 -33.63 4.28
CA MET A 80 16.88 -32.85 3.11
C MET A 80 16.18 -33.27 1.82
N ASP A 81 15.85 -34.55 1.66
CA ASP A 81 15.17 -35.05 0.46
C ASP A 81 13.75 -34.49 0.39
N VAL A 82 13.00 -34.60 1.48
CA VAL A 82 11.64 -34.03 1.57
C VAL A 82 11.66 -32.51 1.43
N TYR A 83 12.66 -31.84 1.99
CA TYR A 83 12.84 -30.40 1.79
C TYR A 83 13.04 -30.03 0.32
N ALA A 84 13.89 -30.77 -0.40
CA ALA A 84 14.17 -30.51 -1.81
C ALA A 84 12.91 -30.69 -2.68
N ASP A 85 12.13 -31.73 -2.41
CA ASP A 85 10.86 -31.99 -3.10
C ASP A 85 9.83 -30.88 -2.83
N ASN A 86 9.61 -30.55 -1.54
CA ASN A 86 8.69 -29.49 -1.15
C ASN A 86 9.10 -28.13 -1.71
N LYS A 87 10.41 -27.81 -1.69
CA LYS A 87 10.95 -26.56 -2.24
C LYS A 87 10.72 -26.47 -3.74
N THR A 88 10.97 -27.55 -4.48
CA THR A 88 10.76 -27.58 -5.93
C THR A 88 9.29 -27.36 -6.29
N LEU A 89 8.37 -27.99 -5.55
CA LEU A 89 6.94 -27.77 -5.71
C LEU A 89 6.56 -26.32 -5.37
N PHE A 90 7.06 -25.79 -4.26
CA PHE A 90 6.84 -24.40 -3.86
C PHE A 90 7.31 -23.41 -4.94
N GLU A 91 8.52 -23.55 -5.48
CA GLU A 91 9.07 -22.62 -6.46
C GLU A 91 8.23 -22.59 -7.75
N SER A 92 7.86 -23.76 -8.27
CA SER A 92 7.05 -23.87 -9.49
C SER A 92 5.63 -23.30 -9.31
N VAL A 93 4.96 -23.66 -8.22
CA VAL A 93 3.60 -23.19 -7.91
C VAL A 93 3.61 -21.70 -7.56
N CYS A 94 4.59 -21.24 -6.79
CA CYS A 94 4.71 -19.84 -6.40
C CYS A 94 4.88 -18.93 -7.61
N PHE A 95 5.70 -19.33 -8.58
CA PHE A 95 5.85 -18.56 -9.82
C PHE A 95 4.52 -18.43 -10.59
N ALA A 96 3.80 -19.54 -10.78
CA ALA A 96 2.51 -19.54 -11.47
C ALA A 96 1.46 -18.69 -10.73
N CYS A 97 1.31 -18.90 -9.42
CA CYS A 97 0.39 -18.14 -8.57
C CYS A 97 0.73 -16.64 -8.55
N THR A 98 2.00 -16.27 -8.59
CA THR A 98 2.44 -14.86 -8.64
C THR A 98 1.97 -14.17 -9.92
N ILE A 99 2.12 -14.84 -11.08
CA ILE A 99 1.63 -14.31 -12.36
C ILE A 99 0.11 -14.13 -12.33
N ILE A 100 -0.62 -15.13 -11.83
CA ILE A 100 -2.09 -15.09 -11.72
C ILE A 100 -2.52 -13.93 -10.81
N TYR A 101 -1.92 -13.85 -9.62
CA TYR A 101 -2.19 -12.78 -8.65
C TYR A 101 -2.02 -11.41 -9.29
N PHE A 102 -0.86 -11.11 -9.86
CA PHE A 102 -0.59 -9.79 -10.43
C PHE A 102 -1.52 -9.49 -11.62
N SER A 103 -1.77 -10.46 -12.48
CA SER A 103 -2.68 -10.28 -13.63
C SER A 103 -4.11 -9.96 -13.17
N CYS A 104 -4.64 -10.73 -12.22
CA CYS A 104 -5.99 -10.53 -11.69
C CYS A 104 -6.13 -9.20 -10.93
N SER A 105 -5.20 -8.90 -10.03
CA SER A 105 -5.18 -7.66 -9.26
C SER A 105 -5.02 -6.44 -10.15
N TYR A 106 -4.19 -6.52 -11.21
CA TYR A 106 -4.02 -5.42 -12.15
C TYR A 106 -5.30 -5.15 -12.94
N VAL A 107 -5.99 -6.18 -13.43
CA VAL A 107 -7.26 -6.01 -14.14
C VAL A 107 -8.34 -5.44 -13.22
N ALA A 108 -8.44 -5.93 -11.99
CA ALA A 108 -9.38 -5.39 -10.99
C ALA A 108 -9.11 -3.91 -10.70
N LEU A 109 -7.84 -3.53 -10.51
CA LEU A 109 -7.44 -2.14 -10.30
C LEU A 109 -7.75 -1.24 -11.51
N LYS A 110 -7.45 -1.70 -12.73
CA LYS A 110 -7.74 -0.96 -13.96
C LYS A 110 -9.25 -0.71 -14.13
N ARG A 111 -10.09 -1.67 -13.77
CA ARG A 111 -11.55 -1.53 -13.81
C ARG A 111 -12.04 -0.51 -12.79
N HIS A 112 -11.56 -0.60 -11.55
CA HIS A 112 -11.87 0.36 -10.50
C HIS A 112 -11.48 1.79 -10.92
N LYS A 113 -10.27 1.95 -11.47
CA LYS A 113 -9.82 3.25 -11.99
C LYS A 113 -10.77 3.78 -13.06
N LYS A 114 -11.17 2.96 -14.04
CA LYS A 114 -12.09 3.37 -15.12
C LYS A 114 -13.44 3.89 -14.61
N LEU A 115 -13.95 3.37 -13.50
CA LEU A 115 -15.23 3.77 -12.93
C LEU A 115 -15.14 5.09 -12.13
N ASN A 116 -13.93 5.40 -11.65
CA ASN A 116 -13.65 6.54 -10.77
C ASN A 116 -12.72 7.57 -11.44
N VAL A 117 -12.83 7.75 -12.78
CA VAL A 117 -12.18 8.84 -13.54
C VAL A 117 -13.13 10.02 -13.72
#